data_AF-A0A1Q9PBG7-F1
#
_entry.id   AF-A0A1Q9PBG7-F1
#
_cell.length_a   1.000
_cell.length_b   1.000
_cell.length_c   1.000
_cell.angle_alpha   90.00
_cell.angle_beta   90.00
_cell.angle_gamma   90.00
#
_symmetry.space_group_name_H-M   'P 1'
#
loop_
_entity.id
_entity.type
_entity.pdbx_description
1 polymer ?
#
loop_
_entity_poly.entity_id
_entity_poly.type
_entity_poly.pdbx_seq_one_letter_code
_entity_poly.pdbx_strand_id
1 'polypeptide(L)'
;MNIINTPGLKWLALSVITTTLLLKIWITPNDLTGLALIGTGLLVYVAVLYLDYWSSYDPNVLWDEQRGFVAIVRPWRVELCAARLLGSVPLGIDLSHSASKVLQAMHTRFQNENGGTLVFFITRPIGNELTKVGMLVRRSALRLPNTRLRLEQLSKLMMADIMILESAMRAAYPHLPVERAEKQDILIVNTGGLQTNVS
;
A
#
# COMPACT_ATOMS: atom_id res chain seq x y z
N MET A 1 -18.46 13.74 -21.54
CA MET A 1 -19.11 12.78 -20.62
C MET A 1 -18.97 11.39 -21.25
N ASN A 2 -17.97 10.61 -20.85
CA ASN A 2 -17.66 9.32 -21.48
C ASN A 2 -18.71 8.28 -21.06
N ILE A 3 -19.66 7.99 -21.96
CA ILE A 3 -20.76 7.03 -21.76
C ILE A 3 -20.22 5.61 -21.42
N ILE A 4 -19.00 5.30 -21.88
CA ILE A 4 -18.31 4.02 -21.69
C ILE A 4 -17.88 3.77 -20.22
N ASN A 5 -17.79 4.81 -19.38
CA ASN A 5 -17.34 4.67 -17.99
C ASN A 5 -18.46 4.44 -16.97
N THR A 6 -19.71 4.27 -17.41
CA THR A 6 -20.78 3.91 -16.47
C THR A 6 -20.66 2.42 -16.09
N PRO A 7 -20.63 2.07 -14.78
CA PRO A 7 -20.49 0.68 -14.35
C PRO A 7 -21.59 -0.21 -14.95
N GLY A 8 -22.81 0.32 -15.13
CA GLY A 8 -23.92 -0.40 -15.76
C GLY A 8 -23.65 -0.87 -17.20
N LEU A 9 -22.99 -0.04 -18.02
CA LEU A 9 -22.68 -0.40 -19.41
C LEU A 9 -21.65 -1.53 -19.50
N LYS A 10 -20.67 -1.53 -18.59
CA LYS A 10 -19.62 -2.55 -18.49
C LYS A 10 -20.21 -3.94 -18.19
N TRP A 11 -21.15 -4.00 -17.25
CA TRP A 11 -21.87 -5.23 -16.90
C TRP A 11 -22.84 -5.68 -17.99
N LEU A 12 -23.52 -4.73 -18.66
CA LEU A 12 -24.41 -5.04 -19.78
C LEU A 12 -23.61 -5.65 -20.94
N ALA A 13 -22.50 -5.05 -21.35
CA ALA A 13 -21.64 -5.59 -22.39
C ALA A 13 -21.05 -6.97 -22.01
N LEU A 14 -20.66 -7.18 -20.74
CA LEU A 14 -20.25 -8.52 -20.27
C LEU A 14 -21.37 -9.55 -20.45
N SER A 15 -22.61 -9.19 -20.06
CA SER A 15 -23.77 -10.08 -20.18
C SER A 15 -24.12 -10.42 -21.64
N VAL A 16 -23.96 -9.46 -22.57
CA VAL A 16 -24.21 -9.69 -24.00
C VAL A 16 -23.16 -10.63 -24.60
N ILE A 17 -21.88 -10.44 -24.25
CA ILE A 17 -20.79 -11.30 -24.76
C ILE A 17 -20.89 -12.72 -24.20
N THR A 18 -21.25 -12.88 -22.91
CA THR A 18 -21.44 -14.22 -22.32
C THR A 18 -22.67 -14.93 -22.88
N THR A 19 -23.80 -14.23 -23.03
CA THR A 19 -25.02 -14.82 -23.62
C THR A 19 -24.82 -15.19 -25.09
N THR A 20 -24.11 -14.37 -25.88
CA THR A 20 -23.78 -14.72 -27.28
C THR A 20 -22.84 -15.92 -27.38
N LEU A 21 -21.86 -16.06 -26.48
CA LEU A 21 -21.02 -17.27 -26.42
C LEU A 21 -21.87 -18.51 -26.12
N LEU A 22 -22.71 -18.46 -25.09
CA LEU A 22 -23.56 -19.59 -24.69
C LEU A 22 -24.55 -19.99 -25.79
N LEU A 23 -25.17 -18.99 -26.44
CA LEU A 23 -26.08 -19.21 -27.55
C LEU A 23 -25.37 -19.83 -28.75
N LYS A 24 -24.12 -19.41 -29.03
CA LYS A 24 -23.33 -19.98 -30.11
C LYS A 24 -22.91 -21.43 -29.86
N ILE A 25 -22.57 -21.77 -28.61
CA ILE A 25 -22.31 -23.16 -28.19
C ILE A 25 -23.55 -24.02 -28.41
N TRP A 26 -24.75 -23.47 -28.16
CA TRP A 26 -26.00 -24.21 -28.25
C TRP A 26 -26.49 -24.44 -29.69
N ILE A 27 -26.39 -23.43 -30.56
CA ILE A 27 -26.91 -23.49 -31.94
C ILE A 27 -25.90 -24.13 -32.91
N THR A 28 -24.62 -23.78 -32.80
CA THR A 28 -23.58 -24.21 -33.76
C THR A 28 -22.33 -24.69 -33.03
N PRO A 29 -22.38 -25.85 -32.35
CA PRO A 29 -21.26 -26.36 -31.55
C PRO A 29 -20.01 -26.71 -32.39
N ASN A 30 -20.18 -26.98 -33.68
CA ASN A 30 -19.09 -27.37 -34.58
C ASN A 30 -18.36 -26.17 -35.23
N ASP A 31 -18.83 -24.93 -35.06
CA ASP A 31 -18.12 -23.73 -35.53
C ASP A 31 -17.00 -23.34 -34.56
N LEU A 32 -15.91 -24.12 -34.61
CA LEU A 32 -14.73 -23.94 -33.75
C LEU A 32 -14.10 -22.55 -33.91
N THR A 33 -14.08 -22.00 -35.13
CA THR A 33 -13.54 -20.67 -35.42
C THR A 33 -14.34 -19.56 -34.76
N GLY A 34 -15.67 -19.62 -34.87
CA GLY A 34 -16.56 -18.65 -34.26
C GLY A 34 -16.57 -18.72 -32.73
N LEU A 35 -16.49 -19.93 -32.18
CA LEU A 35 -16.35 -20.13 -30.73
C LEU A 35 -15.01 -19.59 -30.21
N ALA A 36 -13.91 -19.80 -30.93
CA ALA A 36 -12.60 -19.28 -30.56
C ALA A 36 -12.57 -17.74 -30.57
N LEU A 37 -13.17 -17.10 -31.58
CA LEU A 37 -13.25 -15.64 -31.67
C LEU A 37 -14.08 -15.02 -30.53
N ILE A 38 -15.26 -15.55 -30.23
CA ILE A 38 -16.09 -15.02 -29.13
C ILE A 38 -15.45 -15.34 -27.78
N GLY A 39 -14.86 -16.53 -27.61
CA GLY A 39 -14.17 -16.94 -26.38
C GLY A 39 -12.95 -16.08 -26.08
N THR A 40 -12.11 -15.79 -27.09
CA THR A 40 -10.97 -14.88 -26.94
C THR A 40 -11.44 -13.45 -26.68
N GLY A 41 -12.49 -12.98 -27.37
CA GLY A 41 -13.12 -11.68 -27.10
C GLY A 41 -13.60 -11.54 -25.65
N LEU A 42 -14.24 -12.58 -25.11
CA LEU A 42 -14.66 -12.62 -23.71
C LEU A 42 -13.47 -12.57 -22.75
N LEU A 43 -12.41 -13.35 -23.01
CA LEU A 43 -11.19 -13.34 -22.19
C LEU A 43 -10.53 -11.95 -22.17
N VAL A 44 -10.39 -11.31 -23.34
CA VAL A 44 -9.83 -9.96 -23.45
C VAL A 44 -10.72 -8.97 -22.69
N TYR A 45 -12.04 -9.05 -22.83
CA TYR A 45 -12.97 -8.15 -22.16
C TYR A 45 -12.93 -8.30 -20.63
N VAL A 46 -12.87 -9.54 -20.12
CA VAL A 46 -12.69 -9.81 -18.69
C VAL A 46 -11.35 -9.27 -18.19
N ALA A 47 -10.27 -9.45 -18.94
CA ALA A 47 -8.96 -8.89 -18.60
C ALA A 47 -9.00 -7.35 -18.54
N VAL A 48 -9.68 -6.69 -19.47
CA VAL A 48 -9.85 -5.23 -19.46
C VAL A 48 -10.66 -4.76 -18.24
N LEU A 49 -11.77 -5.43 -17.91
CA LEU A 49 -12.55 -5.10 -16.71
C LEU A 49 -11.75 -5.31 -15.42
N TYR A 50 -10.96 -6.37 -15.37
CA TYR A 50 -10.07 -6.65 -14.24
C TYR A 50 -9.01 -5.56 -14.06
N LEU A 51 -8.38 -5.13 -15.16
CA LEU A 51 -7.40 -4.04 -15.16
C LEU A 51 -8.03 -2.69 -14.78
N ASP A 52 -9.23 -2.41 -15.28
CA ASP A 52 -9.98 -1.19 -14.97
C ASP A 52 -10.39 -1.12 -13.49
N TYR A 53 -10.87 -2.25 -12.93
CA TYR A 53 -11.13 -2.37 -11.50
C TYR A 53 -9.86 -2.16 -10.67
N TRP A 54 -8.72 -2.66 -11.16
CA TRP A 54 -7.43 -2.48 -10.50
C TRP A 54 -6.95 -1.01 -10.54
N SER A 55 -7.16 -0.32 -11.65
CA SER A 55 -6.73 1.08 -11.84
C SER A 55 -7.64 2.09 -11.13
N SER A 56 -8.92 1.76 -10.93
CA SER A 56 -9.93 2.72 -10.42
C SER A 56 -10.18 2.58 -8.92
N TYR A 57 -9.51 1.66 -8.23
CA TYR A 57 -9.72 1.47 -6.80
C TYR A 57 -8.91 2.48 -5.99
N ASP A 58 -9.61 3.43 -5.38
CA ASP A 58 -8.99 4.34 -4.42
C ASP A 58 -8.63 3.58 -3.13
N PRO A 59 -7.35 3.61 -2.70
CA PRO A 59 -6.92 2.92 -1.50
C PRO A 59 -7.63 3.51 -0.28
N ASN A 60 -8.27 2.66 0.51
CA ASN A 60 -8.89 3.11 1.76
C ASN A 60 -7.80 3.27 2.83
N VAL A 61 -7.68 4.48 3.39
CA VAL A 61 -6.69 4.84 4.40
C VAL A 61 -7.37 4.95 5.75
N LEU A 62 -7.04 4.05 6.66
CA LEU A 62 -7.51 4.06 8.05
C LEU A 62 -6.38 4.52 8.96
N TRP A 63 -6.71 5.34 9.96
CA TRP A 63 -5.76 5.86 10.94
C TRP A 63 -6.19 5.47 12.35
N ASP A 64 -5.27 4.92 13.12
CA ASP A 64 -5.44 4.65 14.54
C ASP A 64 -4.64 5.68 15.35
N GLU A 65 -5.33 6.64 15.97
CA GLU A 65 -4.72 7.69 16.79
C GLU A 65 -4.07 7.16 18.06
N GLN A 66 -4.59 6.09 18.66
CA GLN A 66 -4.03 5.56 19.90
C GLN A 66 -2.68 4.89 19.61
N ARG A 67 -2.62 4.10 18.53
CA ARG A 67 -1.43 3.29 18.21
C ARG A 67 -0.45 3.98 17.27
N GLY A 68 -0.91 4.90 16.44
CA GLY A 68 -0.08 5.59 15.44
C GLY A 68 0.16 4.84 14.18
N PHE A 69 -0.83 4.04 13.78
CA PHE A 69 -0.72 3.18 12.61
C PHE A 69 -1.60 3.73 11.50
N VAL A 70 -1.02 3.82 10.30
CA VAL A 70 -1.77 4.02 9.06
C VAL A 70 -1.96 2.66 8.41
N ALA A 71 -3.20 2.23 8.24
CA ALA A 71 -3.53 1.09 7.41
C ALA A 71 -3.95 1.55 6.02
N ILE A 72 -3.27 1.06 4.99
CA ILE A 72 -3.58 1.32 3.58
C ILE A 72 -4.15 0.03 2.99
N VAL A 73 -5.44 0.04 2.69
CA VAL A 73 -6.17 -1.10 2.13
C VAL A 73 -6.32 -0.94 0.63
N ARG A 74 -5.55 -1.71 -0.12
CA ARG A 74 -5.62 -1.83 -1.58
C ARG A 74 -6.47 -3.06 -1.98
N PRO A 75 -6.80 -3.26 -3.27
CA PRO A 75 -7.61 -4.41 -3.71
C PRO A 75 -7.04 -5.78 -3.31
N TRP A 76 -5.72 -5.95 -3.39
CA TRP A 76 -5.06 -7.25 -3.18
C TRP A 76 -4.12 -7.27 -1.98
N ARG A 77 -3.89 -6.10 -1.36
CA ARG A 77 -2.85 -5.93 -0.35
C ARG A 77 -3.34 -5.00 0.74
N VAL A 78 -3.04 -5.38 1.97
CA VAL A 78 -3.21 -4.53 3.15
C VAL A 78 -1.81 -4.20 3.64
N GLU A 79 -1.55 -2.91 3.82
CA GLU A 79 -0.29 -2.42 4.38
C GLU A 79 -0.59 -1.72 5.69
N LEU A 80 0.19 -2.03 6.71
CA LEU A 80 0.23 -1.28 7.95
C LEU A 80 1.55 -0.54 7.99
N CYS A 81 1.48 0.76 8.22
CA CYS A 81 2.63 1.66 8.26
C CYS A 81 2.69 2.36 9.61
N ALA A 82 3.88 2.51 10.14
CA ALA A 82 4.16 3.39 11.27
C ALA A 82 5.55 3.97 11.11
N ALA A 83 5.75 5.19 11.62
CA ALA A 83 7.02 5.87 11.50
C ALA A 83 7.47 6.52 12.81
N ARG A 84 8.77 6.71 12.90
CA ARG A 84 9.46 7.45 13.94
C ARG A 84 10.32 8.53 13.31
N LEU A 85 10.27 9.72 13.89
CA LEU A 85 10.97 10.92 13.46
C LEU A 85 12.11 11.22 14.43
N LEU A 86 13.17 11.83 13.93
CA LEU A 86 14.20 12.48 14.73
C LEU A 86 13.80 13.96 14.85
N GLY A 87 13.42 14.40 16.05
CA GLY A 87 12.78 15.71 16.26
C GLY A 87 13.69 16.92 16.02
N SER A 88 15.00 16.73 15.84
CA SER A 88 15.93 17.85 15.60
C SER A 88 17.19 17.36 14.90
N VAL A 89 17.16 17.16 13.57
CA VAL A 89 18.38 16.81 12.83
C VAL A 89 19.02 18.10 12.29
N PRO A 90 20.20 18.53 12.80
CA PRO A 90 20.99 19.57 12.17
C PRO A 90 21.32 19.18 10.73
N LEU A 91 21.15 20.13 9.81
CA LEU A 91 21.62 19.99 8.43
C LEU A 91 23.12 19.67 8.46
N GLY A 92 23.50 18.45 8.04
CA GLY A 92 24.89 18.01 7.98
C GLY A 92 25.32 16.90 8.94
N ILE A 93 24.42 16.33 9.77
CA ILE A 93 24.75 15.09 10.49
C ILE A 93 24.90 13.93 9.51
N ASP A 94 26.06 13.27 9.57
CA ASP A 94 26.27 11.99 8.90
C ASP A 94 25.44 10.91 9.60
N LEU A 95 24.31 10.55 8.98
CA LEU A 95 23.43 9.52 9.49
C LEU A 95 23.92 8.10 9.14
N SER A 96 24.99 7.96 8.34
CA SER A 96 25.36 6.70 7.69
C SER A 96 25.78 5.62 8.69
N HIS A 97 26.67 5.96 9.63
CA HIS A 97 27.21 5.01 10.61
C HIS A 97 26.14 4.53 11.61
N SER A 98 25.17 5.39 11.89
CA SER A 98 24.08 5.15 12.84
C SER A 98 22.88 4.48 12.17
N ALA A 99 22.61 4.77 10.89
CA ALA A 99 21.63 4.06 10.08
C ALA A 99 21.97 2.57 9.96
N SER A 100 23.26 2.21 9.90
CA SER A 100 23.69 0.80 9.89
C SER A 100 23.17 0.00 11.08
N LYS A 101 23.16 0.58 12.29
CA LYS A 101 22.66 -0.11 13.50
C LYS A 101 21.15 -0.34 13.42
N VAL A 102 20.41 0.65 12.95
CA VAL A 102 18.95 0.54 12.81
C VAL A 102 18.60 -0.45 11.70
N LEU A 103 19.30 -0.38 10.56
CA LEU A 103 19.17 -1.32 9.45
C LEU A 103 19.46 -2.75 9.92
N GLN A 104 20.52 -2.97 10.69
CA GLN A 104 20.87 -4.30 11.21
C GLN A 104 19.80 -4.83 12.17
N ALA A 105 19.33 -4.01 13.12
CA ALA A 105 18.28 -4.42 14.06
C ALA A 105 16.98 -4.81 13.33
N MET A 106 16.56 -4.00 12.36
CA MET A 106 15.36 -4.25 11.57
C MET A 106 15.54 -5.41 10.59
N HIS A 107 16.74 -5.58 10.02
CA HIS A 107 17.06 -6.72 9.17
C HIS A 107 16.92 -8.04 9.93
N THR A 108 17.53 -8.14 11.12
CA THR A 108 17.39 -9.33 12.00
C THR A 108 15.93 -9.60 12.35
N ARG A 109 15.13 -8.55 12.58
CA ARG A 109 13.70 -8.69 12.83
C ARG A 109 12.94 -9.23 11.62
N PHE A 110 13.24 -8.73 10.42
CA PHE A 110 12.57 -9.11 9.18
C PHE A 110 13.02 -10.45 8.60
N GLN A 111 14.21 -10.95 8.94
CA GLN A 111 14.64 -12.29 8.55
C GLN A 111 13.66 -13.38 9.02
N ASN A 112 13.07 -13.20 10.20
CA ASN A 112 12.17 -14.18 10.79
C ASN A 112 10.69 -13.98 10.42
N GLU A 113 10.35 -12.85 9.77
CA GLU A 113 8.95 -12.49 9.52
C GLU A 113 8.76 -11.82 8.15
N ASN A 114 7.90 -12.40 7.33
CA ASN A 114 7.65 -11.93 5.98
C ASN A 114 6.92 -10.58 5.90
N GLY A 115 7.09 -9.91 4.75
CA GLY A 115 6.32 -8.72 4.38
C GLY A 115 6.71 -7.44 5.12
N GLY A 116 7.83 -7.44 5.85
CA GLY A 116 8.42 -6.26 6.49
C GLY A 116 9.32 -5.47 5.55
N THR A 117 9.26 -4.15 5.64
CA THR A 117 10.13 -3.23 4.91
C THR A 117 10.44 -2.04 5.79
N LEU A 118 11.69 -1.60 5.79
CA LEU A 118 12.12 -0.34 6.40
C LEU A 118 12.35 0.68 5.30
N VAL A 119 11.80 1.87 5.47
CA VAL A 119 11.96 2.99 4.54
C VAL A 119 12.56 4.15 5.31
N PHE A 120 13.78 4.53 4.98
CA PHE A 120 14.35 5.80 5.43
C PHE A 120 13.76 6.93 4.58
N PHE A 121 13.37 8.04 5.22
CA PHE A 121 12.81 9.18 4.51
C PHE A 121 13.29 10.51 5.09
N ILE A 122 13.33 11.50 4.19
CA ILE A 122 13.58 12.90 4.50
C ILE A 122 12.45 13.69 3.84
N THR A 123 11.63 14.35 4.65
CA THR A 123 10.56 15.23 4.20
C THR A 123 11.01 16.66 4.39
N ARG A 124 11.26 17.36 3.27
CA ARG A 124 11.56 18.79 3.26
C ARG A 124 10.30 19.56 2.89
N PRO A 125 9.59 20.17 3.86
CA PRO A 125 8.42 20.98 3.56
C PRO A 125 8.80 22.23 2.76
N ILE A 126 7.88 22.69 1.90
CA ILE A 126 8.03 23.94 1.16
C ILE A 126 7.59 25.07 2.09
N GLY A 127 8.53 25.87 2.60
CA GLY A 127 8.25 26.97 3.52
C GLY A 127 9.20 26.99 4.72
N ASN A 128 8.75 27.61 5.81
CA ASN A 128 9.54 27.83 7.03
C ASN A 128 9.37 26.71 8.07
N GLU A 129 9.02 25.51 7.62
CA GLU A 129 8.85 24.33 8.47
C GLU A 129 10.16 23.54 8.58
N LEU A 130 10.32 22.80 9.69
CA LEU A 130 11.50 21.99 9.95
C LEU A 130 11.55 20.78 9.01
N THR A 131 12.76 20.46 8.52
CA THR A 131 12.99 19.22 7.76
C THR A 131 12.81 18.03 8.70
N LYS A 132 11.89 17.12 8.34
CA LYS A 132 11.62 15.91 9.12
C LYS A 132 12.43 14.75 8.56
N VAL A 133 13.20 14.09 9.42
CA VAL A 133 13.97 12.89 9.06
C VAL A 133 13.47 11.74 9.89
N GLY A 134 13.27 10.58 9.28
CA GLY A 134 12.72 9.45 10.00
C GLY A 134 12.87 8.13 9.29
N MET A 135 12.31 7.12 9.94
CA MET A 135 12.22 5.77 9.42
C MET A 135 10.78 5.27 9.55
N LEU A 136 10.29 4.67 8.48
CA LEU A 136 8.97 4.09 8.37
C LEU A 136 9.11 2.57 8.31
N VAL A 137 8.42 1.87 9.19
CA VAL A 137 8.21 0.43 9.09
C VAL A 137 6.91 0.20 8.35
N ARG A 138 6.98 -0.67 7.34
CA ARG A 138 5.83 -1.16 6.59
C ARG A 138 5.73 -2.66 6.77
N ARG A 139 4.55 -3.13 7.16
CA ARG A 139 4.19 -4.54 7.11
C ARG A 139 3.08 -4.73 6.12
N SER A 140 3.18 -5.77 5.31
CA SER A 140 2.22 -6.02 4.26
C SER A 140 1.77 -7.46 4.19
N ALA A 141 0.51 -7.63 3.80
CA ALA A 141 -0.07 -8.93 3.55
C ALA A 141 -1.06 -8.87 2.39
N LEU A 142 -1.36 -10.03 1.81
CA LEU A 142 -2.45 -10.18 0.87
C LEU A 142 -3.79 -9.87 1.55
N ARG A 143 -4.67 -9.18 0.83
CA ARG A 143 -6.03 -8.92 1.26
C ARG A 143 -6.85 -10.19 1.10
N LEU A 144 -7.18 -10.80 2.24
CA LEU A 144 -8.11 -11.93 2.32
C LEU A 144 -9.50 -11.42 2.71
N PRO A 145 -10.57 -12.22 2.49
CA PRO A 145 -11.93 -11.88 2.91
C PRO A 145 -12.00 -11.46 4.39
N ASN A 146 -11.18 -12.08 5.24
CA ASN A 146 -11.00 -11.72 6.66
C ASN A 146 -9.97 -10.61 6.87
N THR A 147 -10.17 -9.48 6.18
CA THR A 147 -9.25 -8.32 6.24
C THR A 147 -9.02 -7.82 7.67
N ARG A 148 -10.07 -7.82 8.50
CA ARG A 148 -9.99 -7.39 9.91
C ARG A 148 -9.02 -8.23 10.74
N LEU A 149 -9.16 -9.56 10.69
CA LEU A 149 -8.29 -10.47 11.43
C LEU A 149 -6.83 -10.31 10.97
N ARG A 150 -6.62 -10.07 9.68
CA ARG A 150 -5.28 -9.83 9.15
C ARG A 150 -4.68 -8.50 9.62
N LEU A 151 -5.48 -7.44 9.69
CA LEU A 151 -5.07 -6.16 10.28
C LEU A 151 -4.71 -6.30 11.75
N GLU A 152 -5.48 -7.07 12.52
CA GLU A 152 -5.18 -7.33 13.93
C GLU A 152 -3.85 -8.07 14.10
N GLN A 153 -3.60 -9.10 13.29
CA GLN A 153 -2.30 -9.80 13.26
C GLN A 153 -1.15 -8.85 12.90
N LEU A 154 -1.30 -8.06 11.83
CA LEU A 154 -0.30 -7.08 11.42
C LEU A 154 -0.05 -6.04 12.51
N SER A 155 -1.09 -5.62 13.25
CA SER A 155 -0.96 -4.64 14.33
C SER A 155 -0.12 -5.15 15.49
N LYS A 156 -0.22 -6.44 15.83
CA LYS A 156 0.61 -7.06 16.87
C LYS A 156 2.08 -7.10 16.46
N LEU A 157 2.38 -7.48 15.22
CA LEU A 157 3.74 -7.49 14.70
C LEU A 157 4.33 -6.07 14.62
N MET A 158 3.52 -5.12 14.15
CA MET A 158 3.91 -3.72 14.01
C MET A 158 4.26 -3.07 15.35
N MET A 159 3.54 -3.40 16.43
CA MET A 159 3.90 -2.92 17.78
C MET A 159 5.34 -3.31 18.15
N ALA A 160 5.71 -4.58 17.97
CA ALA A 160 7.05 -5.05 18.24
C ALA A 160 8.09 -4.38 17.33
N ASP A 161 7.79 -4.24 16.04
CA ASP A 161 8.71 -3.61 15.08
C ASP A 161 8.97 -2.14 15.41
N ILE A 162 7.95 -1.41 15.86
CA ILE A 162 8.09 0.00 16.26
C ILE A 162 8.91 0.12 17.54
N MET A 163 8.70 -0.76 18.53
CA MET A 163 9.50 -0.75 19.75
C MET A 163 10.98 -1.00 19.44
N ILE A 164 11.27 -1.95 18.54
CA ILE A 164 12.64 -2.24 18.09
C ILE A 164 13.20 -1.04 17.32
N LEU A 165 12.43 -0.46 16.40
CA LEU A 165 12.84 0.71 15.62
C LEU A 165 13.19 1.88 16.55
N GLU A 166 12.29 2.21 17.47
CA GLU A 166 12.47 3.33 18.39
C GLU A 166 13.67 3.11 19.31
N SER A 167 13.84 1.90 19.85
CA SER A 167 15.01 1.52 20.64
C SER A 167 16.30 1.66 19.85
N ALA A 168 16.33 1.16 18.61
CA ALA A 168 17.49 1.26 17.74
C ALA A 168 17.80 2.71 17.35
N MET A 169 16.79 3.54 17.07
CA MET A 169 16.95 4.96 16.78
C MET A 169 17.50 5.73 17.98
N ARG A 170 16.98 5.48 19.19
CA ARG A 170 17.50 6.10 20.43
C ARG A 170 18.93 5.65 20.73
N ALA A 171 19.26 4.39 20.49
CA ALA A 171 20.63 3.89 20.65
C ALA A 171 21.59 4.49 19.61
N ALA A 172 21.09 4.79 18.42
CA ALA A 172 21.86 5.41 17.34
C ALA A 172 22.04 6.94 17.53
N TYR A 173 21.04 7.62 18.11
CA TYR A 173 21.05 9.05 18.42
C TYR A 173 20.56 9.32 19.85
N PRO A 174 21.37 9.07 20.89
CA PRO A 174 20.93 9.22 22.28
C PRO A 174 20.55 10.65 22.67
N HIS A 175 21.09 11.62 21.94
CA HIS A 175 20.92 13.06 22.18
C HIS A 175 19.76 13.68 21.39
N LEU A 176 19.13 12.94 20.46
CA LEU A 176 18.01 13.44 19.68
C LEU A 176 16.69 12.82 20.16
N PRO A 177 15.63 13.62 20.33
CA PRO A 177 14.32 13.08 20.64
C PRO A 177 13.82 12.23 19.46
N VAL A 178 13.32 11.03 19.78
CA VAL A 178 12.64 10.17 18.80
C VAL A 178 11.14 10.36 19.00
N GLU A 179 10.51 10.95 18.01
CA GLU A 179 9.10 11.33 18.03
C GLU A 179 8.27 10.37 17.19
N ARG A 180 6.99 10.26 17.53
CA ARG A 180 6.02 9.51 16.73
C ARG A 180 5.59 10.36 15.54
N ALA A 181 5.66 9.80 14.34
CA ALA A 181 5.17 10.47 13.14
C ALA A 181 3.64 10.59 13.14
N GLU A 182 3.13 11.68 12.57
CA GLU A 182 1.69 11.88 12.38
C GLU A 182 1.18 11.18 11.12
N LYS A 183 -0.15 11.10 10.99
CA LYS A 183 -0.82 10.54 9.80
C LYS A 183 -0.29 11.17 8.51
N GLN A 184 -0.17 12.50 8.49
CA GLN A 184 0.26 13.25 7.30
C GLN A 184 1.69 12.91 6.90
N ASP A 185 2.61 12.82 7.86
CA ASP A 185 4.00 12.45 7.61
C ASP A 185 4.10 11.06 6.98
N ILE A 186 3.35 10.08 7.52
CA ILE A 186 3.32 8.71 7.00
C ILE A 186 2.73 8.66 5.58
N LEU A 187 1.69 9.47 5.31
CA LEU A 187 1.07 9.51 3.98
C LEU A 187 1.98 10.15 2.95
N ILE A 188 2.62 11.28 3.25
CA ILE A 188 3.55 11.97 2.34
C ILE A 188 4.68 11.03 1.92
N VAL A 189 5.22 10.25 2.86
CA VAL A 189 6.28 9.27 2.56
C VAL A 189 5.76 8.13 1.68
N ASN A 190 4.52 7.68 1.89
CA ASN A 190 3.92 6.61 1.11
C ASN A 190 3.46 7.05 -0.29
N THR A 191 3.12 8.32 -0.49
CA THR A 191 2.73 8.90 -1.80
C THR A 191 3.91 9.45 -2.59
N GLY A 192 5.13 9.41 -2.04
CA GLY A 192 6.32 9.94 -2.70
C GLY A 192 6.36 11.46 -2.76
N GLY A 193 5.73 12.15 -1.80
CA GLY A 193 5.69 13.61 -1.76
C GLY A 193 4.55 14.25 -2.56
N LEU A 194 3.74 13.45 -3.26
CA LEU A 194 2.52 13.95 -3.88
C LEU A 194 1.48 14.24 -2.79
N GLN A 195 1.24 15.52 -2.52
CA GLN A 195 0.06 15.97 -1.80
C GLN A 195 -1.15 15.68 -2.68
N THR A 196 -1.76 14.51 -2.50
CA THR A 196 -3.14 14.30 -2.94
C THR A 196 -4.02 15.06 -1.96
N ASN A 197 -4.15 16.38 -2.16
CA ASN A 197 -5.21 17.18 -1.58
C ASN A 197 -6.52 16.66 -2.14
N VAL A 198 -7.08 15.65 -1.47
CA VAL A 198 -8.48 15.29 -1.61
C VAL A 198 -9.08 15.53 -0.24
N SER A 199 -9.70 16.70 -0.15
CA SER A 199 -10.61 17.14 0.91
C SER A 199 -11.64 16.08 1.27
#